data_AF-A0A345V228-F1
#
_entry.id   AF-A0A345V228-F1
#
_cell.length_a   1.000
_cell.length_b   1.000
_cell.length_c   1.000
_cell.angle_alpha   90.00
_cell.angle_beta   90.00
_cell.angle_gamma   90.00
#
_symmetry.space_group_name_H-M   'P 1'
#
loop_
_entity.id
_entity.type
_entity.pdbx_description
1 polymer ?
#
loop_
_entity_poly.entity_id
_entity_poly.type
_entity_poly.pdbx_seq_one_letter_code
_entity_poly.pdbx_strand_id
1 'polypeptide(L)'
;MKLSTKLQKLEDEKRTEVEKAQYAEKQAAASYAVALSDGDEQRAEKALRLASEVLATATRGKRGVATTAQALKNEVEKLDEEITEIKEVLKDLRQKQLRVARIMWADRLDKAAQEFASVAAHLEATEKALGWKSSMSELYVPLQTPHGPACISQKTIRDKAYALSMEQLLAA
;
A
#
# COMPACT_ATOMS: atom_id res chain seq x y z
N MET A 1 6.17 16.89 8.49
CA MET A 1 5.09 17.90 8.47
C MET A 1 4.38 17.83 7.13
N LYS A 2 3.05 17.65 7.11
CA LYS A 2 2.26 17.41 5.89
C LYS A 2 2.15 18.69 5.04
N LEU A 3 2.25 18.59 3.72
CA LEU A 3 2.18 19.74 2.78
C LEU A 3 0.93 20.61 3.01
N SER A 4 -0.21 19.99 3.29
CA SER A 4 -1.47 20.66 3.67
C SER A 4 -1.31 21.65 4.83
N THR A 5 -0.54 21.31 5.87
CA THR A 5 -0.33 22.23 7.02
C THR A 5 0.49 23.47 6.65
N LYS A 6 1.43 23.36 5.69
CA LYS A 6 2.21 24.52 5.22
C LYS A 6 1.37 25.43 4.32
N LEU A 7 0.52 24.84 3.48
CA LEU A 7 -0.38 25.55 2.58
C LEU A 7 -1.45 26.33 3.36
N GLN A 8 -2.07 25.70 4.36
CA GLN A 8 -3.00 26.36 5.27
C GLN A 8 -2.37 27.58 5.96
N LYS A 9 -1.13 27.43 6.46
CA LYS A 9 -0.40 28.52 7.09
C LYS A 9 -0.16 29.69 6.14
N LEU A 10 0.20 29.42 4.89
CA LEU A 10 0.44 30.45 3.87
C LEU A 10 -0.85 31.21 3.50
N GLU A 11 -1.97 30.49 3.40
CA GLU A 11 -3.29 31.10 3.16
C GLU A 11 -3.71 32.00 4.33
N ASP A 12 -3.50 31.55 5.56
CA ASP A 12 -3.78 32.32 6.77
C ASP A 12 -2.88 33.57 6.85
N GLU A 13 -1.59 33.45 6.55
CA GLU A 13 -0.65 34.58 6.47
C GLU A 13 -1.14 35.62 5.45
N LYS A 14 -1.52 35.21 4.23
CA LYS A 14 -2.04 36.14 3.21
C LYS A 14 -3.39 36.74 3.55
N ARG A 15 -4.24 36.01 4.28
CA ARG A 15 -5.51 36.56 4.81
C ARG A 15 -5.22 37.70 5.79
N THR A 16 -4.30 37.49 6.73
CA THR A 16 -3.94 38.53 7.72
C THR A 16 -3.26 39.75 7.09
N GLU A 17 -2.45 39.58 6.04
CA GLU A 17 -1.87 40.70 5.28
C GLU A 17 -2.94 41.58 4.64
N VAL A 18 -3.97 40.98 4.03
CA VAL A 18 -5.09 41.73 3.43
C VAL A 18 -5.90 42.45 4.49
N GLU A 19 -6.20 41.81 5.62
CA GLU A 19 -6.93 42.44 6.74
C GLU A 19 -6.18 43.67 7.28
N LYS A 20 -4.86 43.57 7.44
CA LYS A 20 -4.01 44.71 7.84
C LYS A 20 -4.03 45.83 6.81
N ALA A 21 -3.91 45.51 5.52
CA ALA A 21 -3.95 46.49 4.44
C ALA A 21 -5.32 47.19 4.32
N GLN A 22 -6.42 46.45 4.51
CA GLN A 22 -7.79 47.00 4.54
C GLN A 22 -7.98 47.95 5.71
N TYR A 23 -7.45 47.60 6.88
CA TYR A 23 -7.51 48.47 8.05
C TYR A 23 -6.74 49.78 7.82
N ALA A 24 -5.53 49.71 7.25
CA ALA A 24 -4.72 50.87 6.92
C ALA A 24 -5.40 51.79 5.88
N GLU A 25 -6.03 51.20 4.86
CA GLU A 25 -6.79 51.96 3.86
C GLU A 25 -8.00 52.68 4.47
N LYS A 26 -8.77 52.00 5.33
CA LYS A 26 -9.90 52.62 6.05
C LYS A 26 -9.45 53.79 6.93
N GLN A 27 -8.32 53.66 7.61
CA GLN A 27 -7.75 54.74 8.41
C GLN A 27 -7.34 55.93 7.53
N ALA A 28 -6.65 55.67 6.42
CA ALA A 28 -6.24 56.73 5.50
C ALA A 28 -7.44 57.45 4.86
N ALA A 29 -8.52 56.73 4.55
CA ALA A 29 -9.77 57.30 4.04
C ALA A 29 -10.46 58.20 5.07
N ALA A 30 -10.49 57.77 6.34
CA ALA A 30 -11.02 58.59 7.43
C ALA A 30 -10.20 59.88 7.63
N SER A 31 -8.86 59.79 7.57
CA SER A 31 -7.99 60.97 7.66
C SER A 31 -8.15 61.93 6.48
N TYR A 32 -8.36 61.41 5.26
CA TYR A 32 -8.66 62.25 4.10
C TYR A 32 -9.98 63.01 4.25
N ALA A 33 -11.02 62.35 4.77
CA ALA A 33 -12.32 63.00 5.05
C ALA A 33 -12.20 64.17 6.04
N VAL A 34 -11.30 64.07 7.03
CA VAL A 34 -11.03 65.15 7.99
C VAL A 34 -10.21 66.27 7.34
N ALA A 35 -9.16 65.94 6.58
CA ALA A 35 -8.26 66.91 5.94
C ALA A 35 -8.95 67.80 4.88
N LEU A 36 -10.04 67.32 4.28
CA LEU A 36 -10.92 68.10 3.39
C LEU A 36 -11.50 69.35 4.07
N SER A 37 -11.61 69.37 5.41
CA SER A 37 -12.13 70.52 6.17
C SER A 37 -11.03 71.46 6.69
N ASP A 38 -9.80 70.96 6.89
CA ASP A 38 -8.71 71.66 7.59
C ASP A 38 -7.58 72.17 6.66
N GLY A 39 -7.63 71.89 5.36
CA GLY A 39 -6.71 72.46 4.34
C GLY A 39 -5.46 71.64 4.00
N ASP A 40 -5.28 70.45 4.59
CA ASP A 40 -4.14 69.54 4.38
C ASP A 40 -4.44 68.40 3.37
N GLU A 41 -5.31 68.68 2.41
CA GLU A 41 -5.91 67.69 1.49
C GLU A 41 -4.87 66.89 0.69
N GLN A 42 -3.88 67.56 0.08
CA GLN A 42 -2.90 66.91 -0.80
C GLN A 42 -2.06 65.84 -0.08
N ARG A 43 -1.74 66.07 1.20
CA ARG A 43 -0.97 65.11 2.01
C ARG A 43 -1.81 63.88 2.33
N ALA A 44 -3.08 64.10 2.69
CA ALA A 44 -4.00 63.02 3.01
C ALA A 44 -4.41 62.21 1.77
N GLU A 45 -4.57 62.86 0.61
CA GLU A 45 -4.84 62.21 -0.68
C GLU A 45 -3.67 61.28 -1.07
N LYS A 46 -2.44 61.76 -0.95
CA LYS A 46 -1.24 60.95 -1.22
C LYS A 46 -1.16 59.73 -0.29
N ALA A 47 -1.49 59.90 0.99
CA ALA A 47 -1.50 58.79 1.96
C ALA A 47 -2.59 57.75 1.65
N LEU A 48 -3.80 58.21 1.29
CA LEU A 48 -4.89 57.34 0.85
C LEU A 48 -4.50 56.54 -0.39
N ARG A 49 -3.95 57.20 -1.42
CA ARG A 49 -3.50 56.53 -2.64
C ARG A 49 -2.47 55.44 -2.36
N LEU A 50 -1.48 55.71 -1.52
CA LEU A 50 -0.47 54.72 -1.11
C LEU A 50 -1.12 53.52 -0.39
N ALA A 51 -2.06 53.78 0.53
CA ALA A 51 -2.76 52.72 1.24
C ALA A 51 -3.62 51.85 0.29
N SER A 52 -4.31 52.47 -0.67
CA SER A 52 -5.07 51.75 -1.71
C SER A 52 -4.17 50.91 -2.62
N GLU A 53 -2.99 51.41 -3.00
CA GLU A 53 -2.00 50.65 -3.77
C GLU A 53 -1.47 49.42 -2.99
N VAL A 54 -1.21 49.58 -1.69
CA VAL A 54 -0.82 48.48 -0.79
C VAL A 54 -1.96 47.44 -0.66
N LEU A 55 -3.21 47.87 -0.53
CA LEU A 55 -4.36 46.96 -0.51
C LEU A 55 -4.52 46.20 -1.83
N ALA A 56 -4.34 46.87 -2.97
CA ALA A 56 -4.44 46.25 -4.29
C ALA A 56 -3.36 45.18 -4.51
N THR A 57 -2.12 45.46 -4.10
CA THR A 57 -1.00 44.51 -4.18
C THR A 57 -1.19 43.31 -3.24
N ALA A 58 -1.59 43.54 -1.98
CA ALA A 58 -1.91 42.47 -1.04
C ALA A 58 -3.05 41.56 -1.54
N THR A 59 -4.11 42.15 -2.09
CA THR A 59 -5.25 41.41 -2.64
C THR A 59 -4.88 40.60 -3.88
N ARG A 60 -4.02 41.13 -4.75
CA ARG A 60 -3.47 40.37 -5.89
C ARG A 60 -2.59 39.21 -5.40
N GLY A 61 -1.73 39.45 -4.41
CA GLY A 61 -0.89 38.42 -3.80
C GLY A 61 -1.71 37.27 -3.19
N LYS A 62 -2.76 37.59 -2.42
CA LYS A 62 -3.68 36.58 -1.86
C LYS A 62 -4.35 35.74 -2.95
N ARG A 63 -4.82 36.37 -4.03
CA ARG A 63 -5.42 35.64 -5.17
C ARG A 63 -4.41 34.72 -5.85
N GLY A 64 -3.18 35.18 -6.07
CA GLY A 64 -2.12 34.34 -6.65
C GLY A 64 -1.83 33.12 -5.80
N VAL A 65 -1.67 33.32 -4.48
CA VAL A 65 -1.45 32.21 -3.53
C VAL A 65 -2.63 31.24 -3.53
N ALA A 66 -3.87 31.73 -3.48
CA ALA A 66 -5.07 30.88 -3.50
C ALA A 66 -5.14 30.01 -4.77
N THR A 67 -4.82 30.56 -5.95
CA THR A 67 -4.79 29.78 -7.20
C THR A 67 -3.72 28.69 -7.14
N THR A 68 -2.52 29.01 -6.68
CA THR A 68 -1.44 28.00 -6.55
C THR A 68 -1.75 26.95 -5.50
N ALA A 69 -2.38 27.35 -4.40
CA ALA A 69 -2.79 26.48 -3.31
C ALA A 69 -3.85 25.47 -3.78
N GLN A 70 -4.85 25.94 -4.52
CA GLN A 70 -5.87 25.07 -5.12
C GLN A 70 -5.26 24.08 -6.13
N ALA A 71 -4.34 24.54 -6.98
CA ALA A 71 -3.64 23.67 -7.93
C ALA A 71 -2.85 22.57 -7.21
N LEU A 72 -2.08 22.94 -6.17
CA LEU A 72 -1.33 21.98 -5.35
C LEU A 72 -2.25 21.00 -4.62
N LYS A 73 -3.40 21.48 -4.12
CA LYS A 73 -4.38 20.63 -3.44
C LYS A 73 -4.94 19.57 -4.39
N ASN A 74 -5.35 19.98 -5.59
CA ASN A 74 -5.85 19.06 -6.62
C ASN A 74 -4.79 18.01 -7.00
N GLU A 75 -3.53 18.42 -7.11
CA GLU A 75 -2.45 17.49 -7.47
C GLU A 75 -2.14 16.51 -6.34
N VAL A 76 -2.23 16.95 -5.08
CA VAL A 76 -2.11 16.04 -3.91
C VAL A 76 -3.27 15.05 -3.87
N GLU A 77 -4.50 15.50 -4.14
CA GLU A 77 -5.68 14.62 -4.19
C GLU A 77 -5.52 13.53 -5.26
N LYS A 78 -5.07 13.89 -6.47
CA LYS A 78 -4.75 12.90 -7.53
C LYS A 78 -3.66 11.92 -7.12
N LEU A 79 -2.58 12.40 -6.49
CA LEU A 79 -1.50 11.52 -6.03
C LEU A 79 -1.98 10.56 -4.94
N ASP A 80 -2.86 10.99 -4.05
CA ASP A 80 -3.45 10.13 -3.02
C ASP A 80 -4.37 9.06 -3.63
N GLU A 81 -5.11 9.39 -4.70
CA GLU A 81 -5.89 8.43 -5.50
C GLU A 81 -4.97 7.40 -6.17
N GLU A 82 -3.94 7.83 -6.90
CA GLU A 82 -2.96 6.95 -7.55
C GLU A 82 -2.24 6.03 -6.53
N ILE A 83 -1.85 6.56 -5.37
CA ILE A 83 -1.25 5.77 -4.29
C ILE A 83 -2.20 4.69 -3.80
N THR A 84 -3.49 5.01 -3.70
CA THR A 84 -4.52 4.05 -3.24
C THR A 84 -4.71 2.94 -4.28
N GLU A 85 -4.78 3.29 -5.56
CA GLU A 85 -4.87 2.31 -6.66
C GLU A 85 -3.64 1.39 -6.67
N ILE A 86 -2.44 1.94 -6.61
CA ILE A 86 -1.18 1.17 -6.60
C ILE A 86 -1.13 0.23 -5.38
N LYS A 87 -1.62 0.66 -4.22
CA LYS A 87 -1.67 -0.21 -3.02
C LYS A 87 -2.58 -1.42 -3.22
N GLU A 88 -3.75 -1.26 -3.83
CA GLU A 88 -4.62 -2.39 -4.13
C GLU A 88 -4.02 -3.31 -5.20
N VAL A 89 -3.37 -2.76 -6.23
CA VAL A 89 -2.62 -3.55 -7.23
C VAL A 89 -1.51 -4.37 -6.56
N LEU A 90 -0.73 -3.76 -5.66
CA LEU A 90 0.33 -4.46 -4.93
C LEU A 90 -0.21 -5.58 -4.05
N LYS A 91 -1.37 -5.39 -3.43
CA LYS A 91 -2.04 -6.40 -2.60
C LYS A 91 -2.48 -7.60 -3.46
N ASP A 92 -3.08 -7.36 -4.62
CA ASP A 92 -3.46 -8.43 -5.57
C ASP A 92 -2.22 -9.20 -6.08
N LEU A 93 -1.15 -8.48 -6.45
CA LEU A 93 0.11 -9.11 -6.87
C LEU A 93 0.72 -9.98 -5.78
N ARG A 94 0.72 -9.53 -4.52
CA ARG A 94 1.17 -10.35 -3.38
C ARG A 94 0.33 -11.61 -3.21
N GLN A 95 -0.99 -11.51 -3.35
CA GLN A 95 -1.85 -12.69 -3.30
C GLN A 95 -1.56 -13.66 -4.44
N LYS A 96 -1.34 -13.17 -5.66
CA LYS A 96 -0.92 -13.99 -6.81
C LYS A 96 0.42 -14.68 -6.54
N GLN A 97 1.42 -13.98 -6.00
CA GLN A 97 2.71 -14.57 -5.62
C GLN A 97 2.55 -15.68 -4.58
N LEU A 98 1.72 -15.47 -3.55
CA LEU A 98 1.45 -16.50 -2.54
C LEU A 98 0.76 -17.73 -3.12
N ARG A 99 -0.18 -17.55 -4.08
CA ARG A 99 -0.81 -18.68 -4.78
C ARG A 99 0.19 -19.49 -5.58
N VAL A 100 1.08 -18.82 -6.32
CA VAL A 100 2.17 -19.48 -7.08
C VAL A 100 3.11 -20.22 -6.13
N ALA A 101 3.53 -19.58 -5.04
CA ALA A 101 4.38 -20.22 -4.03
C ALA A 101 3.71 -21.46 -3.41
N ARG A 102 2.40 -21.39 -3.09
CA ARG A 102 1.63 -22.53 -2.60
C ARG A 102 1.64 -23.69 -3.60
N ILE A 103 1.43 -23.42 -4.89
CA ILE A 103 1.43 -24.45 -5.94
C ILE A 103 2.82 -25.12 -6.03
N MET A 104 3.89 -24.31 -6.01
CA MET A 104 5.26 -24.83 -6.02
C MET A 104 5.54 -25.72 -4.81
N TRP A 105 5.14 -25.30 -3.61
CA TRP A 105 5.34 -26.09 -2.39
C TRP A 105 4.47 -27.34 -2.35
N ALA A 106 3.25 -27.28 -2.86
CA ALA A 106 2.36 -28.42 -3.02
C ALA A 106 2.99 -29.50 -3.93
N ASP A 107 3.52 -29.11 -5.09
CA ASP A 107 4.21 -30.04 -6.00
C ASP A 107 5.46 -30.67 -5.36
N ARG A 108 6.25 -29.88 -4.63
CA ARG A 108 7.41 -30.39 -3.89
C ARG A 108 7.01 -31.37 -2.78
N LEU A 109 5.94 -31.07 -2.05
CA LEU A 109 5.40 -31.94 -1.00
C LEU A 109 4.92 -33.27 -1.59
N ASP A 110 4.19 -33.23 -2.72
CA ASP A 110 3.71 -34.43 -3.40
C ASP A 110 4.86 -35.31 -3.88
N LYS A 111 5.93 -34.72 -4.44
CA LYS A 111 7.15 -35.46 -4.83
C LYS A 111 7.82 -36.13 -3.64
N ALA A 112 8.03 -35.39 -2.55
CA ALA A 112 8.61 -35.95 -1.33
C ALA A 112 7.74 -37.08 -0.75
N ALA A 113 6.41 -36.96 -0.82
CA ALA A 113 5.50 -38.02 -0.39
C ALA A 113 5.65 -39.29 -1.24
N GLN A 114 5.85 -39.16 -2.56
CA GLN A 114 6.09 -40.31 -3.45
C GLN A 114 7.44 -41.00 -3.18
N GLU A 115 8.49 -40.22 -2.90
CA GLU A 115 9.80 -40.74 -2.49
C GLU A 115 9.68 -41.49 -1.16
N PHE A 116 9.04 -40.87 -0.17
CA PHE A 116 8.74 -41.51 1.12
C PHE A 116 7.97 -42.82 0.92
N ALA A 117 6.96 -42.84 0.07
CA ALA A 117 6.18 -44.04 -0.22
C ALA A 117 7.02 -45.16 -0.85
N SER A 118 8.03 -44.81 -1.64
CA SER A 118 8.93 -45.77 -2.25
C SER A 118 9.84 -46.38 -1.19
N VAL A 119 10.41 -45.58 -0.29
CA VAL A 119 11.20 -46.08 0.85
C VAL A 119 10.36 -46.92 1.79
N ALA A 120 9.16 -46.46 2.15
CA ALA A 120 8.24 -47.19 3.02
C ALA A 120 7.82 -48.54 2.43
N ALA A 121 7.70 -48.65 1.09
CA ALA A 121 7.41 -49.92 0.43
C ALA A 121 8.56 -50.94 0.56
N HIS A 122 9.81 -50.49 0.50
CA HIS A 122 10.97 -51.37 0.74
C HIS A 122 11.02 -51.84 2.19
N LEU A 123 10.73 -50.95 3.14
CA LEU A 123 10.63 -51.31 4.56
C LEU A 123 9.52 -52.35 4.80
N GLU A 124 8.30 -52.09 4.31
CA GLU A 124 7.15 -53.00 4.41
C GLU A 124 7.44 -54.37 3.79
N ALA A 125 8.07 -54.40 2.62
CA ALA A 125 8.44 -55.65 1.95
C ALA A 125 9.50 -56.43 2.73
N THR A 126 10.48 -55.75 3.33
CA THR A 126 11.52 -56.36 4.17
C THR A 126 10.94 -56.90 5.47
N GLU A 127 10.12 -56.11 6.17
CA GLU A 127 9.39 -56.55 7.38
C GLU A 127 8.57 -57.80 7.08
N LYS A 128 7.83 -57.80 5.96
CA LYS A 128 7.05 -58.96 5.52
C LYS A 128 7.94 -60.18 5.23
N ALA A 129 9.08 -60.00 4.56
CA ALA A 129 10.03 -61.09 4.27
C ALA A 129 10.61 -61.71 5.55
N LEU A 130 10.75 -60.91 6.61
CA LEU A 130 11.17 -61.35 7.95
C LEU A 130 10.01 -61.95 8.79
N GLY A 131 8.78 -61.94 8.27
CA GLY A 131 7.59 -62.38 8.99
C GLY A 131 7.11 -61.39 10.07
N TRP A 132 7.55 -60.14 10.02
CA TRP A 132 7.17 -59.09 10.95
C TRP A 132 5.85 -58.42 10.53
N LYS A 133 5.22 -57.75 11.49
CA LYS A 133 4.03 -56.93 11.22
C LYS A 133 4.47 -55.58 10.65
N SER A 134 3.69 -55.08 9.70
CA SER A 134 3.80 -53.73 9.14
C SER A 134 3.84 -52.68 10.24
N SER A 135 4.89 -51.86 10.27
CA SER A 135 4.98 -50.68 11.11
C SER A 135 4.15 -49.49 10.59
N MET A 136 3.60 -49.60 9.37
CA MET A 136 2.92 -48.52 8.64
C MET A 136 1.39 -48.64 8.65
N SER A 137 0.81 -49.33 9.65
CA SER A 137 -0.63 -49.64 9.68
C SER A 137 -1.56 -48.44 9.69
N GLU A 138 -1.10 -47.30 10.20
CA GLU A 138 -1.88 -46.06 10.33
C GLU A 138 -1.42 -44.95 9.38
N LEU A 139 -0.57 -45.28 8.40
CA LEU A 139 0.02 -44.27 7.52
C LEU A 139 -1.03 -43.59 6.64
N TYR A 140 -1.05 -42.26 6.71
CA TYR A 140 -1.82 -41.38 5.84
C TYR A 140 -1.02 -40.11 5.51
N VAL A 141 -0.67 -39.93 4.23
CA VAL A 141 0.00 -38.72 3.75
C VAL A 141 -0.90 -38.03 2.72
N PRO A 142 -1.44 -36.83 3.00
CA PRO A 142 -2.31 -36.13 2.07
C PRO A 142 -1.52 -35.60 0.87
N LEU A 143 -2.06 -35.78 -0.33
CA LEU A 143 -1.52 -35.21 -1.56
C LEU A 143 -2.27 -33.92 -1.92
N GLN A 144 -1.57 -33.00 -2.54
CA GLN A 144 -2.07 -31.66 -2.89
C GLN A 144 -2.53 -31.56 -4.35
N THR A 145 -2.38 -32.64 -5.13
CA THR A 145 -2.68 -32.69 -6.56
C THR A 145 -4.20 -32.66 -6.81
N PRO A 146 -4.72 -31.74 -7.64
CA PRO A 146 -6.17 -31.53 -7.80
C PRO A 146 -6.91 -32.67 -8.53
N HIS A 147 -6.21 -33.47 -9.33
CA HIS A 147 -6.81 -34.53 -10.16
C HIS A 147 -6.14 -35.90 -9.98
N GLY A 148 -5.57 -36.15 -8.80
CA GLY A 148 -4.86 -37.38 -8.47
C GLY A 148 -5.45 -38.14 -7.28
N PRO A 149 -4.75 -39.19 -6.82
CA PRO A 149 -5.05 -39.81 -5.53
C PRO A 149 -5.03 -38.76 -4.42
N ALA A 150 -6.02 -38.76 -3.53
CA ALA A 150 -6.10 -37.79 -2.44
C ALA A 150 -5.02 -37.97 -1.36
N CYS A 151 -4.45 -39.17 -1.26
CA CYS A 151 -3.45 -39.52 -0.26
C CYS A 151 -2.60 -40.73 -0.67
N ILE A 152 -1.49 -40.89 0.04
CA ILE A 152 -0.74 -42.14 0.14
C ILE A 152 -1.14 -42.79 1.47
N SER A 153 -1.68 -44.00 1.39
CA SER A 153 -2.16 -44.76 2.55
C SER A 153 -1.35 -46.04 2.73
N GLN A 154 -1.56 -46.75 3.85
CA GLN A 154 -1.01 -48.10 4.04
C GLN A 154 -1.29 -49.01 2.83
N LYS A 155 -2.50 -48.94 2.24
CA LYS A 155 -2.83 -49.73 1.05
C LYS A 155 -1.88 -49.43 -0.11
N THR A 156 -1.63 -48.15 -0.37
CA THR A 156 -0.70 -47.70 -1.42
C THR A 156 0.72 -48.25 -1.20
N ILE A 157 1.20 -48.24 0.05
CA ILE A 157 2.51 -48.80 0.40
C ILE A 157 2.53 -50.31 0.18
N ARG A 158 1.50 -51.01 0.64
CA ARG A 158 1.39 -52.46 0.52
C ARG A 158 1.35 -52.92 -0.93
N ASP A 159 0.58 -52.23 -1.77
CA ASP A 159 0.49 -52.50 -3.21
C ASP A 159 1.86 -52.32 -3.89
N LYS A 160 2.61 -51.26 -3.53
CA LYS A 160 4.00 -51.06 -4.00
C LYS A 160 4.95 -52.14 -3.47
N ALA A 161 4.84 -52.51 -2.20
CA ALA A 161 5.69 -53.52 -1.56
C ALA A 161 5.51 -54.90 -2.20
N TYR A 162 4.30 -55.27 -2.60
CA TYR A 162 4.04 -56.54 -3.31
C TYR A 162 4.68 -56.62 -4.70
N ALA A 163 5.03 -55.48 -5.31
CA ALA A 163 5.70 -55.44 -6.60
C ALA A 163 7.23 -55.58 -6.50
N LEU A 164 7.81 -55.54 -5.28
CA LEU A 164 9.25 -55.63 -5.08
C LEU A 164 9.74 -57.09 -5.06
N SER A 165 10.82 -57.36 -5.80
CA SER A 165 11.51 -58.66 -5.78
C SER A 165 12.58 -58.72 -4.67
N MET A 166 12.98 -59.93 -4.29
CA MET A 166 14.06 -60.11 -3.30
C MET A 166 15.38 -59.45 -3.74
N GLU A 167 15.70 -59.49 -5.04
CA GLU A 167 16.89 -58.84 -5.60
C GLU A 167 16.83 -57.32 -5.42
N GLN A 168 15.67 -56.70 -5.61
CA GLN A 168 15.47 -55.26 -5.41
C GLN A 168 15.58 -54.85 -3.93
N LEU A 169 15.18 -55.73 -3.00
CA LEU A 169 15.33 -55.48 -1.56
C LEU A 169 16.80 -55.53 -1.11
N LEU A 170 17.62 -56.38 -1.74
CA LEU A 170 19.04 -56.54 -1.41
C LEU A 170 19.95 -55.53 -2.11
N ALA A 171 19.46 -54.85 -3.15
CA ALA A 171 20.19 -53.85 -3.93
C ALA A 171 20.02 -52.40 -3.43
N ALA A 172 19.24 -52.20 -2.36
CA ALA A 172 18.87 -50.90 -1.81
C ALA A 172 20.04 -50.15 -1.13
#